data_AF-A0A1G8QXH5-F1
#
_entry.id   AF-A0A1G8QXH5-F1
#
_cell.length_a   1.000
_cell.length_b   1.000
_cell.length_c   1.000
_cell.angle_alpha   90.00
_cell.angle_beta   90.00
_cell.angle_gamma   90.00
#
_symmetry.space_group_name_H-M   'P 1'
#
loop_
_entity.id
_entity.type
_entity.pdbx_description
1 polymer ?
#
loop_
_entity_poly.entity_id
_entity_poly.type
_entity_poly.pdbx_seq_one_letter_code
_entity_poly.pdbx_strand_id
1 'polypeptide(L)'
;MIISKEEYLNNLLDSFCKYEEKLNILSNKAYPSDTVKKFIENDLKMIITEFKEIAHKDLNNNKDCFSEKNKIANYIWEREVLQKIAKAVANTDFKSHPLEIMNVFRDLIKDIEKNDFEILTIPREEMNFSFNEIWFKLKMFLEKELNMTDFTVNKKFIKLTFPKNHKNNLLLSGIFFHEIGHYLVEENNLADKIFQNIDFSSDNFLSLKRCIHVYNGNQLGPVELINIFKDYYLINWIKELLSDILAVYTVGPAFIFSMFNLVINSTNINDFYNDNLRNIHSLSHPSFSFRFGLILKALKELEIYNELPKLLKDKIKSYQNAYANSNNQQPNRSGDIRINNINYRIQESKFLFQKLEKIIGDLIPDMLVESKQLLGESNIINKDKLKQAEKLAEKRIKEVIPPNELDNTAADPIAIINSGWYAKLLYKSSLKKRVGKINGKNGDYDLNLLINDLMKYSLRTSRIQRRWQL
;
A
#
# COMPACT_ATOMS: atom_id res chain seq x y z
N MET A 1 -6.31 -34.00 -24.46
CA MET A 1 -5.11 -34.73 -24.91
C MET A 1 -4.37 -35.13 -23.64
N ILE A 2 -4.12 -36.42 -23.42
CA ILE A 2 -3.40 -36.91 -22.23
C ILE A 2 -1.92 -36.97 -22.64
N ILE A 3 -1.10 -36.09 -22.07
CA ILE A 3 0.35 -36.07 -22.28
C ILE A 3 0.97 -37.13 -21.36
N SER A 4 1.97 -37.89 -21.85
CA SER A 4 2.66 -38.88 -21.01
C SER A 4 3.48 -38.20 -19.90
N LYS A 5 3.77 -38.91 -18.80
CA LYS A 5 4.63 -38.38 -17.71
C LYS A 5 6.00 -37.94 -18.25
N GLU A 6 6.60 -38.74 -19.11
CA GLU A 6 7.90 -38.48 -19.73
C GLU A 6 7.85 -37.21 -20.59
N GLU A 7 6.87 -37.11 -21.49
CA GLU A 7 6.68 -35.93 -22.35
C GLU A 7 6.43 -34.67 -21.52
N TYR A 8 5.62 -34.78 -20.46
CA TYR A 8 5.37 -33.67 -19.54
C TYR A 8 6.66 -33.19 -18.84
N LEU A 9 7.45 -34.11 -18.29
CA LEU A 9 8.71 -33.77 -17.59
C LEU A 9 9.75 -33.19 -18.55
N ASN A 10 9.85 -33.71 -19.78
CA ASN A 10 10.73 -33.15 -20.81
C ASN A 10 10.33 -31.71 -21.19
N ASN A 11 9.03 -31.45 -21.36
CA ASN A 11 8.52 -30.09 -21.60
C ASN A 11 8.80 -29.15 -20.42
N LEU A 12 8.67 -29.65 -19.18
CA LEU A 12 8.95 -28.90 -17.97
C LEU A 12 10.44 -28.53 -17.87
N LEU A 13 11.33 -29.48 -18.14
CA LEU A 13 12.79 -29.28 -18.18
C LEU A 13 13.20 -28.24 -19.23
N ASP A 14 12.65 -28.31 -20.45
CA ASP A 14 12.90 -27.30 -21.48
C ASP A 14 12.44 -25.90 -21.04
N SER A 15 11.29 -25.82 -20.35
CA SER A 15 10.79 -24.58 -19.77
C SER A 15 11.72 -24.00 -18.70
N PHE A 16 12.29 -24.86 -17.84
CA PHE A 16 13.28 -24.46 -16.84
C PHE A 16 14.57 -23.94 -17.49
N CYS A 17 15.10 -24.60 -18.52
CA CYS A 17 16.28 -24.16 -19.26
C CYS A 17 16.07 -22.78 -19.90
N LYS A 18 14.95 -22.58 -20.60
CA LYS A 18 14.58 -21.29 -21.19
C LYS A 18 14.46 -20.17 -20.15
N TYR A 19 14.04 -20.50 -18.93
CA TYR A 19 13.91 -19.52 -17.87
C TYR A 19 15.24 -19.20 -17.19
N GLU A 20 16.14 -20.17 -17.05
CA GLU A 20 17.52 -19.96 -16.62
C GLU A 20 18.25 -18.99 -17.56
N GLU A 21 18.06 -19.12 -18.88
CA GLU A 21 18.56 -18.15 -19.86
C GLU A 21 18.03 -16.73 -19.61
N LYS A 22 16.73 -16.59 -19.29
CA LYS A 22 16.15 -15.30 -18.90
C LYS A 22 16.80 -14.75 -17.62
N LEU A 23 17.07 -15.59 -16.63
CA LEU A 23 17.76 -15.17 -15.41
C LEU A 23 19.21 -14.73 -15.71
N ASN A 24 19.90 -15.39 -16.66
CA ASN A 24 21.23 -14.96 -17.12
C ASN A 24 21.21 -13.57 -17.77
N ILE A 25 20.20 -13.29 -18.60
CA ILE A 25 20.01 -11.95 -19.17
C ILE A 25 19.74 -10.93 -18.05
N LEU A 26 18.90 -11.28 -17.08
CA LEU A 26 18.59 -10.40 -15.95
C LEU A 26 19.81 -10.12 -15.07
N SER A 27 20.68 -11.10 -14.80
CA SER A 27 21.90 -10.88 -14.00
C SER A 27 22.87 -9.87 -14.62
N ASN A 28 22.78 -9.63 -15.93
CA ASN A 28 23.60 -8.64 -16.65
C ASN A 28 23.01 -7.22 -16.63
N LYS A 29 21.79 -7.04 -16.10
CA LYS A 29 21.17 -5.72 -16.00
C LYS A 29 21.75 -4.91 -14.83
N ALA A 30 21.83 -3.59 -14.99
CA ALA A 30 22.16 -2.69 -13.88
C ALA A 30 20.97 -2.51 -12.93
N TYR A 31 21.22 -2.67 -11.63
CA TYR A 31 20.22 -2.51 -10.56
C TYR A 31 20.65 -1.43 -9.55
N PRO A 32 19.70 -0.86 -8.77
CA PRO A 32 20.03 0.08 -7.71
C PRO A 32 20.86 -0.50 -6.55
N SER A 33 20.97 -1.83 -6.44
CA SER A 33 21.62 -2.53 -5.33
C SER A 33 22.20 -3.86 -5.80
N ASP A 34 23.43 -4.18 -5.38
CA ASP A 34 24.09 -5.47 -5.65
C ASP A 34 23.32 -6.65 -5.04
N THR A 35 22.51 -6.40 -4.01
CA THR A 35 21.64 -7.42 -3.40
C THR A 35 20.70 -8.03 -4.45
N VAL A 36 20.15 -7.22 -5.36
CA VAL A 36 19.25 -7.69 -6.41
C VAL A 36 19.97 -8.60 -7.38
N LYS A 37 21.22 -8.25 -7.73
CA LYS A 37 22.05 -9.08 -8.63
C LYS A 37 22.38 -10.43 -7.98
N LYS A 38 22.83 -10.43 -6.73
CA LYS A 38 23.10 -11.65 -5.95
C LYS A 38 21.87 -12.54 -5.82
N PHE A 39 20.71 -11.93 -5.61
CA PHE A 39 19.44 -12.66 -5.54
C PHE A 39 19.11 -13.40 -6.85
N ILE A 40 19.36 -12.79 -8.01
CA ILE A 40 19.17 -13.44 -9.31
C ILE A 40 20.21 -14.55 -9.50
N GLU A 41 21.48 -14.25 -9.29
CA GLU A 41 22.60 -15.13 -9.62
C GLU A 41 22.68 -16.36 -8.73
N ASN A 42 22.36 -16.20 -7.45
CA ASN A 42 22.48 -17.28 -6.48
C ASN A 42 21.11 -17.91 -6.24
N ASP A 43 20.18 -17.14 -5.67
CA ASP A 43 18.97 -17.70 -5.09
C ASP A 43 17.97 -18.17 -6.16
N LEU A 44 17.65 -17.32 -7.16
CA LEU A 44 16.70 -17.70 -8.22
C LEU A 44 17.26 -18.79 -9.14
N LYS A 45 18.53 -18.73 -9.52
CA LYS A 45 19.15 -19.78 -10.36
C LYS A 45 19.30 -21.10 -9.61
N MET A 46 19.63 -21.07 -8.31
CA MET A 46 19.64 -22.27 -7.46
C MET A 46 18.28 -22.94 -7.45
N ILE A 47 17.17 -22.18 -7.33
CA ILE A 47 15.83 -22.76 -7.36
C ILE A 47 15.56 -23.51 -8.67
N ILE A 48 15.92 -22.90 -9.80
CA ILE A 48 15.73 -23.53 -11.11
C ILE A 48 16.61 -24.77 -11.26
N THR A 49 17.82 -24.76 -10.69
CA THR A 49 18.71 -25.93 -10.67
C THR A 49 18.09 -27.07 -9.87
N GLU A 50 17.60 -26.80 -8.66
CA GLU A 50 16.92 -27.81 -7.84
C GLU A 50 15.66 -28.35 -8.51
N PHE A 51 14.86 -27.48 -9.16
CA PHE A 51 13.66 -27.90 -9.89
C PHE A 51 14.00 -28.83 -11.06
N LYS A 52 15.08 -28.55 -11.81
CA LYS A 52 15.59 -29.45 -12.86
C LYS A 52 16.01 -30.79 -12.27
N GLU A 53 16.74 -30.79 -11.14
CA GLU A 53 17.16 -32.03 -10.48
C GLU A 53 15.98 -32.88 -10.01
N ILE A 54 14.95 -32.26 -9.42
CA ILE A 54 13.72 -32.93 -9.00
C ILE A 54 13.03 -33.57 -10.20
N ALA A 55 12.88 -32.84 -11.31
CA ALA A 55 12.26 -33.35 -12.53
C ALA A 55 13.07 -34.50 -13.16
N HIS A 56 14.41 -34.40 -13.21
CA HIS A 56 15.27 -35.47 -13.70
C HIS A 56 15.20 -36.74 -12.83
N LYS A 57 15.16 -36.58 -11.49
CA LYS A 57 14.98 -37.72 -10.56
C LYS A 57 13.64 -38.43 -10.82
N ASP A 58 12.57 -37.68 -11.07
CA ASP A 58 11.25 -38.24 -11.38
C ASP A 58 11.17 -38.87 -12.78
N LEU A 59 11.92 -38.34 -13.75
CA LEU A 59 12.03 -38.87 -15.11
C LEU A 59 12.75 -40.22 -15.12
N ASN A 60 13.83 -40.34 -14.35
CA ASN A 60 14.61 -41.57 -14.20
C ASN A 60 13.95 -42.61 -13.28
N ASN A 61 12.84 -42.26 -12.63
CA ASN A 61 12.12 -43.12 -11.71
C ASN A 61 10.95 -43.81 -12.43
N ASN A 62 11.01 -45.14 -12.52
CA ASN A 62 10.01 -45.99 -13.19
C ASN A 62 8.62 -46.01 -12.53
N LYS A 63 8.35 -45.16 -11.53
CA LYS A 63 7.01 -45.00 -10.93
C LYS A 63 6.13 -44.14 -11.83
N ASP A 64 4.88 -44.54 -12.03
CA ASP A 64 3.90 -43.78 -12.82
C ASP A 64 3.43 -42.46 -12.14
N CYS A 65 3.78 -42.24 -10.88
CA CYS A 65 3.43 -41.03 -10.15
C CYS A 65 4.60 -40.04 -10.03
N PHE A 66 4.25 -38.75 -9.88
CA PHE A 66 5.20 -37.70 -9.48
C PHE A 66 5.51 -37.81 -7.99
N SER A 67 6.76 -37.55 -7.61
CA SER A 67 7.15 -37.38 -6.21
C SER A 67 6.48 -36.14 -5.61
N GLU A 68 6.34 -36.12 -4.28
CA GLU A 68 5.78 -34.95 -3.58
C GLU A 68 6.60 -33.68 -3.85
N LYS A 69 7.94 -33.79 -3.91
CA LYS A 69 8.81 -32.67 -4.28
C LYS A 69 8.50 -32.15 -5.68
N ASN A 70 8.30 -33.02 -6.67
CA ASN A 70 7.95 -32.60 -8.01
C ASN A 70 6.57 -31.94 -8.08
N LYS A 71 5.58 -32.46 -7.33
CA LYS A 71 4.25 -31.82 -7.22
C LYS A 71 4.35 -30.41 -6.66
N ILE A 72 5.18 -30.20 -5.63
CA ILE A 72 5.40 -28.90 -4.99
C ILE A 72 6.13 -27.93 -5.95
N ALA A 73 7.24 -28.37 -6.54
CA ALA A 73 7.99 -27.56 -7.51
C ALA A 73 7.11 -27.16 -8.70
N ASN A 74 6.34 -28.11 -9.22
CA ASN A 74 5.41 -27.87 -10.30
C ASN A 74 4.28 -26.90 -9.91
N TYR A 75 3.72 -27.04 -8.71
CA TYR A 75 2.72 -26.09 -8.20
C TYR A 75 3.25 -24.64 -8.18
N ILE A 76 4.50 -24.45 -7.70
CA ILE A 76 5.16 -23.14 -7.71
C ILE A 76 5.34 -22.63 -9.14
N TRP A 77 5.76 -23.52 -10.05
CA TRP A 77 6.03 -23.20 -11.45
C TRP A 77 4.77 -22.82 -12.22
N GLU A 78 3.72 -23.65 -12.18
CA GLU A 78 2.44 -23.44 -12.88
C GLU A 78 1.69 -22.21 -12.34
N ARG A 79 1.89 -21.83 -11.07
CA ARG A 79 1.35 -20.59 -10.49
C ARG A 79 2.15 -19.35 -10.85
N GLU A 80 3.21 -19.51 -11.64
CA GLU A 80 4.12 -18.47 -12.11
C GLU A 80 4.78 -17.67 -10.98
N VAL A 81 5.00 -18.30 -9.81
CA VAL A 81 5.47 -17.56 -8.63
C VAL A 81 6.87 -16.98 -8.88
N LEU A 82 7.79 -17.80 -9.37
CA LEU A 82 9.16 -17.36 -9.70
C LEU A 82 9.16 -16.33 -10.82
N GLN A 83 8.34 -16.54 -11.84
CA GLN A 83 8.21 -15.67 -13.02
C GLN A 83 7.69 -14.28 -12.61
N LYS A 84 6.76 -14.20 -11.64
CA LYS A 84 6.28 -12.94 -11.07
C LYS A 84 7.38 -12.20 -10.31
N ILE A 85 8.22 -12.92 -9.56
CA ILE A 85 9.39 -12.34 -8.86
C ILE A 85 10.43 -11.84 -9.86
N ALA A 86 10.82 -12.66 -10.85
CA ALA A 86 11.76 -12.23 -11.88
C ALA A 86 11.21 -11.07 -12.71
N LYS A 87 9.90 -11.02 -12.98
CA LYS A 87 9.25 -9.86 -13.62
C LYS A 87 9.33 -8.61 -12.73
N ALA A 88 9.20 -8.75 -11.41
CA ALA A 88 9.36 -7.64 -10.48
C ALA A 88 10.81 -7.09 -10.53
N VAL A 89 11.79 -7.99 -10.49
CA VAL A 89 13.21 -7.66 -10.62
C VAL A 89 13.49 -7.04 -12.00
N ALA A 90 13.03 -7.63 -13.09
CA ALA A 90 13.22 -7.14 -14.45
C ALA A 90 12.72 -5.70 -14.65
N ASN A 91 11.61 -5.33 -14.00
CA ASN A 91 11.04 -3.99 -14.09
C ASN A 91 11.61 -3.01 -13.06
N THR A 92 12.49 -3.48 -12.16
CA THR A 92 13.27 -2.59 -11.29
C THR A 92 14.37 -1.95 -12.13
N ASP A 93 14.34 -0.63 -12.26
CA ASP A 93 15.36 0.18 -12.94
C ASP A 93 15.73 1.38 -12.06
N PHE A 94 17.01 1.70 -12.01
CA PHE A 94 17.53 2.92 -11.39
C PHE A 94 16.81 4.16 -11.92
N LYS A 95 16.51 4.21 -13.22
CA LYS A 95 15.82 5.36 -13.84
C LYS A 95 14.39 5.53 -13.36
N SER A 96 13.74 4.48 -12.85
CA SER A 96 12.38 4.56 -12.33
C SER A 96 12.31 4.66 -10.81
N HIS A 97 13.43 4.55 -10.10
CA HIS A 97 13.45 4.60 -8.64
C HIS A 97 13.14 6.02 -8.10
N PRO A 98 12.10 6.23 -7.27
CA PRO A 98 11.81 7.52 -6.64
C PRO A 98 12.73 7.75 -5.42
N LEU A 99 14.01 7.99 -5.70
CA LEU A 99 15.12 7.93 -4.75
C LEU A 99 14.89 8.73 -3.45
N GLU A 100 14.32 9.94 -3.55
CA GLU A 100 14.19 10.85 -2.42
C GLU A 100 13.25 10.30 -1.35
N ILE A 101 12.09 9.79 -1.76
CA ILE A 101 11.10 9.25 -0.82
C ILE A 101 11.46 7.84 -0.34
N MET A 102 12.17 7.05 -1.16
CA MET A 102 12.63 5.70 -0.78
C MET A 102 13.55 5.71 0.43
N ASN A 103 14.35 6.77 0.60
CA ASN A 103 15.18 6.90 1.80
C ASN A 103 14.33 7.14 3.05
N VAL A 104 13.28 7.93 2.96
CA VAL A 104 12.34 8.15 4.07
C VAL A 104 11.68 6.83 4.48
N PHE A 105 11.25 6.03 3.49
CA PHE A 105 10.64 4.73 3.77
C PHE A 105 11.63 3.72 4.33
N ARG A 106 12.88 3.74 3.84
CA ARG A 106 13.92 2.87 4.38
C ARG A 106 14.20 3.17 5.84
N ASP A 107 14.28 4.45 6.20
CA ASP A 107 14.52 4.87 7.57
C ASP A 107 13.30 4.48 8.45
N LEU A 108 12.06 4.78 8.01
CA LEU A 108 10.82 4.40 8.71
C LEU A 108 10.68 2.89 8.96
N ILE A 109 10.85 2.06 7.91
CA ILE A 109 10.67 0.62 8.03
C ILE A 109 11.76 0.02 8.91
N LYS A 110 13.00 0.54 8.87
CA LYS A 110 14.08 0.07 9.76
C LYS A 110 13.83 0.38 11.24
N ASP A 111 13.18 1.50 11.52
CA ASP A 111 12.86 1.89 12.89
C ASP A 111 11.76 1.00 13.49
N ILE A 112 10.89 0.43 12.64
CA ILE A 112 9.75 -0.42 13.05
C ILE A 112 10.13 -1.91 12.97
N GLU A 113 10.72 -2.34 11.85
CA GLU A 113 11.12 -3.70 11.60
C GLU A 113 12.63 -3.90 11.75
N LYS A 114 13.00 -4.95 12.47
CA LYS A 114 14.41 -5.33 12.69
C LYS A 114 15.03 -6.08 11.50
N ASN A 115 14.21 -6.54 10.56
CA ASN A 115 14.68 -7.34 9.43
C ASN A 115 15.28 -6.46 8.34
N ASP A 116 16.37 -6.93 7.73
CA ASP A 116 16.90 -6.30 6.53
C ASP A 116 15.95 -6.51 5.34
N PHE A 117 15.81 -5.48 4.52
CA PHE A 117 14.97 -5.51 3.32
C PHE A 117 15.60 -4.77 2.14
N GLU A 118 15.12 -5.07 0.95
CA GLU A 118 15.40 -4.36 -0.30
C GLU A 118 14.07 -3.98 -0.96
N ILE A 119 13.94 -2.72 -1.42
CA ILE A 119 12.73 -2.24 -2.07
C ILE A 119 12.91 -2.26 -3.59
N LEU A 120 12.09 -3.06 -4.27
CA LEU A 120 11.99 -3.15 -5.72
C LEU A 120 10.91 -2.20 -6.24
N THR A 121 11.30 -1.13 -6.91
CA THR A 121 10.37 -0.09 -7.39
C THR A 121 9.99 -0.31 -8.85
N ILE A 122 8.70 -0.52 -9.09
CA ILE A 122 8.14 -0.93 -10.38
C ILE A 122 7.12 0.11 -10.87
N PRO A 123 7.47 0.97 -11.82
CA PRO A 123 6.49 1.87 -12.43
C PRO A 123 5.45 1.07 -13.22
N ARG A 124 4.20 1.52 -13.20
CA ARG A 124 3.07 0.99 -13.97
C ARG A 124 2.41 2.10 -14.77
N GLU A 125 1.82 1.77 -15.91
CA GLU A 125 1.00 2.73 -16.66
C GLU A 125 -0.38 2.91 -16.00
N GLU A 126 -0.83 1.90 -15.25
CA GLU A 126 -2.06 1.93 -14.45
C GLU A 126 -1.93 2.84 -13.23
N MET A 127 -3.05 3.45 -12.83
CA MET A 127 -3.14 4.30 -11.65
C MET A 127 -3.29 3.43 -10.38
N ASN A 128 -2.25 2.65 -10.09
CA ASN A 128 -2.23 1.66 -9.02
C ASN A 128 -0.95 1.75 -8.18
N PHE A 129 -1.13 1.79 -6.86
CA PHE A 129 -0.06 1.71 -5.87
C PHE A 129 -0.19 0.37 -5.14
N SER A 130 0.95 -0.27 -4.84
CA SER A 130 0.95 -1.48 -4.00
C SER A 130 2.31 -1.64 -3.35
N PHE A 131 2.36 -2.15 -2.13
CA PHE A 131 3.60 -2.41 -1.42
C PHE A 131 3.51 -3.75 -0.71
N ASN A 132 4.27 -4.75 -1.18
CA ASN A 132 4.10 -6.13 -0.72
C ASN A 132 5.42 -6.91 -0.71
N GLU A 133 5.63 -7.77 0.29
CA GLU A 133 6.75 -8.72 0.35
C GLU A 133 6.55 -9.81 -0.73
N ILE A 134 7.61 -10.20 -1.45
CA ILE A 134 7.51 -11.17 -2.56
C ILE A 134 8.45 -12.37 -2.45
N TRP A 135 9.36 -12.41 -1.47
CA TRP A 135 10.44 -13.37 -1.43
C TRP A 135 10.48 -14.20 -0.15
N PHE A 136 10.51 -13.57 1.01
CA PHE A 136 10.79 -14.21 2.29
C PHE A 136 9.79 -15.32 2.63
N LYS A 137 8.50 -15.11 2.35
CA LYS A 137 7.47 -16.16 2.54
C LYS A 137 7.70 -17.37 1.63
N LEU A 138 8.11 -17.13 0.38
CA LEU A 138 8.47 -18.20 -0.55
C LEU A 138 9.76 -18.90 -0.11
N LYS A 139 10.78 -18.16 0.32
CA LYS A 139 12.03 -18.70 0.85
C LYS A 139 11.77 -19.68 1.99
N MET A 140 11.01 -19.26 3.01
CA MET A 140 10.64 -20.12 4.14
C MET A 140 9.88 -21.38 3.70
N PHE A 141 8.99 -21.25 2.71
CA PHE A 141 8.28 -22.39 2.14
C PHE A 141 9.22 -23.36 1.43
N LEU A 142 10.16 -22.86 0.63
CA LEU A 142 11.17 -23.68 -0.08
C LEU A 142 12.14 -24.37 0.90
N GLU A 143 12.56 -23.68 1.95
CA GLU A 143 13.38 -24.24 3.04
C GLU A 143 12.66 -25.40 3.72
N LYS A 144 11.39 -25.21 4.08
CA LYS A 144 10.59 -26.20 4.81
C LYS A 144 10.16 -27.39 3.95
N GLU A 145 9.65 -27.13 2.75
CA GLU A 145 8.96 -28.15 1.95
C GLU A 145 9.89 -28.84 0.94
N LEU A 146 11.00 -28.18 0.53
CA LEU A 146 11.96 -28.74 -0.42
C LEU A 146 13.36 -28.95 0.17
N ASN A 147 13.63 -28.53 1.41
CA ASN A 147 14.94 -28.57 2.09
C ASN A 147 16.02 -27.72 1.40
N MET A 148 15.63 -26.61 0.78
CA MET A 148 16.56 -25.70 0.10
C MET A 148 17.08 -24.68 1.11
N THR A 149 18.31 -24.82 1.60
CA THR A 149 18.83 -23.98 2.72
C THR A 149 20.00 -23.05 2.33
N ASP A 150 20.56 -23.20 1.14
CA ASP A 150 21.74 -22.47 0.67
C ASP A 150 21.43 -21.06 0.11
N PHE A 151 20.35 -20.42 0.56
CA PHE A 151 19.97 -19.08 0.13
C PHE A 151 20.98 -18.03 0.63
N THR A 152 21.56 -17.28 -0.30
CA THR A 152 22.60 -16.30 -0.01
C THR A 152 22.05 -14.95 0.43
N VAL A 153 20.81 -14.62 0.05
CA VAL A 153 20.18 -13.35 0.45
C VAL A 153 19.25 -13.58 1.64
N ASN A 154 19.68 -13.06 2.79
CA ASN A 154 18.87 -13.02 4.00
C ASN A 154 18.18 -11.66 4.19
N LYS A 155 17.45 -11.21 3.17
CA LYS A 155 16.67 -9.97 3.18
C LYS A 155 15.27 -10.21 2.64
N LYS A 156 14.29 -9.46 3.15
CA LYS A 156 12.98 -9.36 2.52
C LYS A 156 13.10 -8.59 1.20
N PHE A 157 12.34 -8.99 0.19
CA PHE A 157 12.20 -8.18 -1.04
C PHE A 157 10.81 -7.59 -1.06
N ILE A 158 10.75 -6.28 -0.93
CA ILE A 158 9.49 -5.56 -0.92
C ILE A 158 9.26 -4.92 -2.28
N LYS A 159 8.21 -5.35 -2.96
CA LYS A 159 7.78 -4.81 -4.23
C LYS A 159 6.91 -3.59 -3.98
N LEU A 160 7.32 -2.44 -4.52
CA LEU A 160 6.53 -1.22 -4.61
C LEU A 160 6.12 -0.96 -6.05
N THR A 161 4.83 -0.95 -6.36
CA THR A 161 4.31 -0.45 -7.64
C THR A 161 3.76 0.96 -7.50
N PHE A 162 3.90 1.76 -8.55
CA PHE A 162 3.33 3.11 -8.59
C PHE A 162 3.10 3.56 -10.03
N PRO A 163 2.19 4.53 -10.27
CA PRO A 163 1.98 5.10 -11.59
C PRO A 163 3.25 5.80 -12.10
N LYS A 164 3.68 5.50 -13.32
CA LYS A 164 4.95 5.98 -13.89
C LYS A 164 5.06 7.50 -13.89
N ASN A 165 3.96 8.20 -14.16
CA ASN A 165 3.86 9.65 -14.12
C ASN A 165 3.95 10.23 -12.69
N HIS A 166 3.84 9.41 -11.65
CA HIS A 166 3.93 9.82 -10.25
C HIS A 166 5.31 9.61 -9.62
N LYS A 167 6.28 9.04 -10.36
CA LYS A 167 7.66 8.80 -9.88
C LYS A 167 8.23 9.99 -9.09
N ASN A 168 8.04 11.17 -9.65
CA ASN A 168 8.66 12.40 -9.18
C ASN A 168 7.69 13.32 -8.42
N ASN A 169 6.53 12.81 -8.01
CA ASN A 169 5.48 13.59 -7.38
C ASN A 169 5.43 13.34 -5.87
N LEU A 170 6.27 14.08 -5.13
CA LEU A 170 6.30 14.03 -3.66
C LEU A 170 5.02 14.56 -3.01
N LEU A 171 4.24 15.40 -3.68
CA LEU A 171 2.92 15.78 -3.16
C LEU A 171 1.97 14.58 -3.07
N LEU A 172 2.14 13.55 -3.90
CA LEU A 172 1.37 12.30 -3.78
C LEU A 172 2.02 11.29 -2.83
N SER A 173 3.10 11.65 -2.13
CA SER A 173 3.83 10.67 -1.33
C SER A 173 3.02 10.12 -0.15
N GLY A 174 1.96 10.81 0.28
CA GLY A 174 1.04 10.33 1.30
C GLY A 174 0.43 8.96 0.95
N ILE A 175 0.20 8.68 -0.34
CA ILE A 175 -0.35 7.39 -0.80
C ILE A 175 0.61 6.25 -0.49
N PHE A 176 1.92 6.46 -0.69
CA PHE A 176 2.91 5.45 -0.36
C PHE A 176 2.94 5.10 1.13
N PHE A 177 2.65 6.04 2.03
CA PHE A 177 2.57 5.73 3.46
C PHE A 177 1.38 4.83 3.79
N HIS A 178 0.27 4.95 3.06
CA HIS A 178 -0.84 4.01 3.13
C HIS A 178 -0.41 2.62 2.65
N GLU A 179 0.30 2.53 1.52
CA GLU A 179 0.80 1.23 1.04
C GLU A 179 1.81 0.58 2.00
N ILE A 180 2.70 1.37 2.60
CA ILE A 180 3.60 0.87 3.66
C ILE A 180 2.79 0.38 4.85
N GLY A 181 1.68 1.06 5.17
CA GLY A 181 0.70 0.60 6.15
C GLY A 181 0.24 -0.83 5.89
N HIS A 182 -0.09 -1.19 4.65
CA HIS A 182 -0.46 -2.57 4.31
C HIS A 182 0.63 -3.56 4.65
N TYR A 183 1.87 -3.27 4.27
CA TYR A 183 3.01 -4.13 4.59
C TYR A 183 3.21 -4.29 6.09
N LEU A 184 3.20 -3.18 6.85
CA LEU A 184 3.36 -3.22 8.29
C LEU A 184 2.23 -4.00 8.98
N VAL A 185 0.99 -3.83 8.51
CA VAL A 185 -0.17 -4.58 9.01
C VAL A 185 -0.02 -6.08 8.77
N GLU A 186 0.45 -6.48 7.58
CA GLU A 186 0.62 -7.89 7.23
C GLU A 186 1.77 -8.55 7.98
N GLU A 187 2.93 -7.89 8.06
CA GLU A 187 4.13 -8.45 8.70
C GLU A 187 3.98 -8.56 10.22
N ASN A 188 3.10 -7.76 10.83
CA ASN A 188 2.80 -7.81 12.25
C ASN A 188 1.48 -8.52 12.58
N ASN A 189 0.84 -9.15 11.58
CA ASN A 189 -0.44 -9.86 11.71
C ASN A 189 -1.55 -9.02 12.40
N LEU A 190 -1.52 -7.71 12.16
CA LEU A 190 -2.31 -6.77 12.97
C LEU A 190 -3.80 -6.87 12.66
N ALA A 191 -4.16 -7.15 11.40
CA ALA A 191 -5.56 -7.30 11.02
C ALA A 191 -6.23 -8.51 11.68
N ASP A 192 -5.55 -9.66 11.75
CA ASP A 192 -6.08 -10.83 12.45
C ASP A 192 -6.15 -10.62 13.96
N LYS A 193 -5.20 -9.88 14.55
CA LYS A 193 -5.25 -9.49 15.96
C LYS A 193 -6.49 -8.64 16.27
N ILE A 194 -6.73 -7.59 15.47
CA ILE A 194 -7.92 -6.72 15.62
C ILE A 194 -9.23 -7.49 15.36
N PHE A 195 -9.23 -8.38 14.37
CA PHE A 195 -10.41 -9.18 14.04
C PHE A 195 -10.90 -10.05 15.21
N GLN A 196 -9.98 -10.53 16.06
CA GLN A 196 -10.33 -11.33 17.24
C GLN A 196 -11.17 -10.56 18.28
N ASN A 197 -11.19 -9.22 18.21
CA ASN A 197 -11.94 -8.37 19.13
C ASN A 197 -13.40 -8.13 18.68
N ILE A 198 -13.83 -8.69 17.55
CA ILE A 198 -15.20 -8.52 17.07
C ILE A 198 -16.19 -9.23 17.99
N ASP A 199 -17.17 -8.47 18.49
CA ASP A 199 -18.32 -9.03 19.19
C ASP A 199 -19.37 -9.60 18.21
N PHE A 200 -19.25 -10.89 17.94
CA PHE A 200 -20.21 -11.66 17.13
C PHE A 200 -21.55 -11.93 17.86
N SER A 201 -21.71 -11.49 19.10
CA SER A 201 -23.00 -11.50 19.80
C SER A 201 -23.79 -10.18 19.66
N SER A 202 -23.16 -9.15 19.09
CA SER A 202 -23.77 -7.83 18.90
C SER A 202 -25.03 -7.86 18.02
N ASP A 203 -25.98 -6.96 18.30
CA ASP A 203 -27.21 -6.79 17.51
C ASP A 203 -26.94 -6.52 16.03
N ASN A 204 -25.81 -5.86 15.71
CA ASN A 204 -25.43 -5.62 14.33
C ASN A 204 -25.10 -6.94 13.61
N PHE A 205 -24.29 -7.81 14.22
CA PHE A 205 -23.97 -9.12 13.63
C PHE A 205 -25.21 -10.04 13.58
N LEU A 206 -25.99 -10.09 14.66
CA LEU A 206 -27.22 -10.89 14.69
C LEU A 206 -28.22 -10.43 13.63
N SER A 207 -28.29 -9.13 13.33
CA SER A 207 -29.14 -8.61 12.25
C SER A 207 -28.65 -9.01 10.85
N LEU A 208 -27.32 -9.05 10.62
CA LEU A 208 -26.75 -9.56 9.36
C LEU A 208 -27.11 -11.04 9.16
N LYS A 209 -26.95 -11.84 10.23
CA LYS A 209 -27.26 -13.28 10.20
C LYS A 209 -28.69 -13.57 9.77
N ARG A 210 -29.66 -12.79 10.23
CA ARG A 210 -31.09 -12.99 9.90
C ARG A 210 -31.41 -12.78 8.41
N CYS A 211 -30.55 -12.08 7.67
CA CYS A 211 -30.79 -11.75 6.26
C CYS A 211 -30.09 -12.71 5.27
N ILE A 212 -29.27 -13.65 5.76
CA ILE A 212 -28.41 -14.48 4.92
C ILE A 212 -28.81 -15.96 5.05
N HIS A 213 -29.17 -16.55 3.91
CA HIS A 213 -29.67 -17.92 3.81
C HIS A 213 -28.86 -18.74 2.81
N VAL A 214 -28.71 -20.04 3.05
CA VAL A 214 -28.21 -21.01 2.07
C VAL A 214 -29.27 -21.30 1.00
N TYR A 215 -28.90 -22.02 -0.06
CA TYR A 215 -29.76 -22.25 -1.24
C TYR A 215 -31.12 -22.89 -0.90
N ASN A 216 -31.16 -23.76 0.10
CA ASN A 216 -32.39 -24.43 0.54
C ASN A 216 -33.28 -23.57 1.46
N GLY A 217 -32.92 -22.31 1.71
CA GLY A 217 -33.66 -21.39 2.57
C GLY A 217 -33.27 -21.46 4.05
N ASN A 218 -32.39 -22.39 4.46
CA ASN A 218 -31.92 -22.43 5.84
C ASN A 218 -30.98 -21.26 6.15
N GLN A 219 -30.92 -20.83 7.40
CA GLN A 219 -29.91 -19.86 7.85
C GLN A 219 -28.54 -20.53 7.99
N LEU A 220 -27.48 -19.77 7.68
CA LEU A 220 -26.11 -20.21 7.93
C LEU A 220 -25.82 -20.36 9.42
N GLY A 221 -24.95 -21.33 9.75
CA GLY A 221 -24.38 -21.43 11.07
C GLY A 221 -23.54 -20.18 11.39
N PRO A 222 -23.40 -19.77 12.68
CA PRO A 222 -22.57 -18.63 13.06
C PRO A 222 -21.13 -18.74 12.53
N VAL A 223 -20.51 -19.92 12.63
CA VAL A 223 -19.12 -20.15 12.20
C VAL A 223 -18.94 -19.95 10.70
N GLU A 224 -19.85 -20.49 9.89
CA GLU A 224 -19.81 -20.35 8.43
C GLU A 224 -19.95 -18.88 8.03
N LEU A 225 -20.88 -18.16 8.67
CA LEU A 225 -21.09 -16.75 8.40
C LEU A 225 -19.88 -15.88 8.80
N ILE A 226 -19.25 -16.19 9.94
CA ILE A 226 -18.02 -15.53 10.38
C ILE A 226 -16.92 -15.73 9.34
N ASN A 227 -16.70 -16.96 8.86
CA ASN A 227 -15.67 -17.25 7.86
C ASN A 227 -15.92 -16.49 6.54
N ILE A 228 -17.17 -16.44 6.07
CA ILE A 228 -17.53 -15.66 4.88
C ILE A 228 -17.20 -14.18 5.09
N PHE A 229 -17.64 -13.57 6.19
CA PHE A 229 -17.37 -12.16 6.41
C PHE A 229 -15.88 -11.90 6.66
N LYS A 230 -15.18 -12.80 7.34
CA LYS A 230 -13.73 -12.73 7.55
C LYS A 230 -13.00 -12.64 6.22
N ASP A 231 -13.22 -13.62 5.36
CA ASP A 231 -12.42 -13.83 4.14
C ASP A 231 -12.77 -12.83 3.04
N TYR A 232 -14.04 -12.42 2.93
CA TYR A 232 -14.48 -11.53 1.85
C TYR A 232 -14.48 -10.05 2.20
N TYR A 233 -14.63 -9.67 3.48
CA TYR A 233 -14.89 -8.26 3.87
C TYR A 233 -14.02 -7.79 5.04
N LEU A 234 -14.23 -8.36 6.23
CA LEU A 234 -13.79 -7.76 7.49
C LEU A 234 -12.28 -7.66 7.58
N ILE A 235 -11.52 -8.69 7.20
CA ILE A 235 -10.05 -8.63 7.24
C ILE A 235 -9.52 -7.58 6.27
N ASN A 236 -10.03 -7.53 5.05
CA ASN A 236 -9.59 -6.54 4.06
C ASN A 236 -9.92 -5.11 4.52
N TRP A 237 -11.13 -4.90 5.07
CA TRP A 237 -11.53 -3.61 5.60
C TRP A 237 -10.69 -3.19 6.80
N ILE A 238 -10.40 -4.11 7.72
CA ILE A 238 -9.49 -3.85 8.85
C ILE A 238 -8.10 -3.44 8.32
N LYS A 239 -7.56 -4.16 7.32
CA LYS A 239 -6.28 -3.82 6.69
C LYS A 239 -6.27 -2.42 6.10
N GLU A 240 -7.29 -2.04 5.33
CA GLU A 240 -7.43 -0.69 4.75
C GLU A 240 -7.45 0.40 5.83
N LEU A 241 -8.25 0.20 6.88
CA LEU A 241 -8.44 1.19 7.94
C LEU A 241 -7.19 1.34 8.82
N LEU A 242 -6.51 0.24 9.15
CA LEU A 242 -5.21 0.28 9.82
C LEU A 242 -4.17 1.00 8.96
N SER A 243 -4.16 0.76 7.65
CA SER A 243 -3.24 1.42 6.72
C SER A 243 -3.50 2.92 6.61
N ASP A 244 -4.77 3.34 6.62
CA ASP A 244 -5.15 4.75 6.74
C ASP A 244 -4.67 5.38 8.04
N ILE A 245 -4.85 4.71 9.18
CA ILE A 245 -4.39 5.20 10.49
C ILE A 245 -2.86 5.34 10.49
N LEU A 246 -2.13 4.31 10.05
CA LEU A 246 -0.66 4.32 9.99
C LEU A 246 -0.15 5.46 9.10
N ALA A 247 -0.81 5.71 7.96
CA ALA A 247 -0.48 6.83 7.10
C ALA A 247 -0.70 8.18 7.80
N VAL A 248 -1.85 8.37 8.47
CA VAL A 248 -2.13 9.59 9.25
C VAL A 248 -1.13 9.76 10.39
N TYR A 249 -0.85 8.71 11.13
CA TYR A 249 0.10 8.74 12.25
C TYR A 249 1.52 9.05 11.79
N THR A 250 1.91 8.61 10.59
CA THR A 250 3.27 8.86 10.10
C THR A 250 3.41 10.25 9.47
N VAL A 251 2.47 10.65 8.60
CA VAL A 251 2.63 11.86 7.74
C VAL A 251 1.54 12.92 7.94
N GLY A 252 0.53 12.66 8.76
CA GLY A 252 -0.49 13.63 9.14
C GLY A 252 -1.30 14.19 7.96
N PRO A 253 -1.54 15.51 7.88
CA PRO A 253 -2.45 16.08 6.89
C PRO A 253 -1.98 15.93 5.45
N ALA A 254 -0.67 15.71 5.20
CA ALA A 254 -0.18 15.39 3.87
C ALA A 254 -0.85 14.13 3.28
N PHE A 255 -1.21 13.14 4.09
CA PHE A 255 -1.93 11.96 3.62
C PHE A 255 -3.31 12.33 3.09
N ILE A 256 -4.09 13.12 3.84
CA ILE A 256 -5.41 13.59 3.41
C ILE A 256 -5.32 14.30 2.06
N PHE A 257 -4.42 15.27 1.93
CA PHE A 257 -4.33 16.04 0.71
C PHE A 257 -3.81 15.20 -0.47
N SER A 258 -2.93 14.23 -0.22
CA SER A 258 -2.49 13.25 -1.24
C SER A 258 -3.66 12.40 -1.72
N MET A 259 -4.43 11.83 -0.79
CA MET A 259 -5.59 10.99 -1.06
C MET A 259 -6.64 11.76 -1.86
N PHE A 260 -7.04 12.97 -1.42
CA PHE A 260 -8.02 13.76 -2.17
C PHE A 260 -7.50 14.21 -3.53
N ASN A 261 -6.23 14.55 -3.66
CA ASN A 261 -5.66 14.87 -4.96
C ASN A 261 -5.63 13.65 -5.89
N LEU A 262 -5.43 12.43 -5.37
CA LEU A 262 -5.57 11.21 -6.14
C LEU A 262 -7.02 10.98 -6.58
N VAL A 263 -7.97 11.05 -5.64
CA VAL A 263 -9.40 10.89 -5.92
C VAL A 263 -9.85 11.90 -6.97
N ILE A 264 -9.57 13.20 -6.77
CA ILE A 264 -9.97 14.28 -7.69
C ILE A 264 -9.38 14.08 -9.08
N ASN A 265 -8.19 13.49 -9.20
CA ASN A 265 -7.60 13.19 -10.51
C ASN A 265 -8.17 11.90 -11.14
N SER A 266 -8.71 11.00 -10.32
CA SER A 266 -9.33 9.74 -10.75
C SER A 266 -10.80 9.90 -11.15
N THR A 267 -11.49 10.84 -10.53
CA THR A 267 -12.84 11.31 -10.87
C THR A 267 -12.73 12.51 -11.80
N ASN A 268 -13.70 12.80 -12.65
CA ASN A 268 -13.67 14.08 -13.36
C ASN A 268 -13.71 15.21 -12.31
N ILE A 269 -12.88 16.24 -12.43
CA ILE A 269 -12.86 17.38 -11.49
C ILE A 269 -14.24 18.06 -11.37
N ASN A 270 -15.00 18.06 -12.47
CA ASN A 270 -16.37 18.57 -12.49
C ASN A 270 -17.31 17.68 -11.66
N ASP A 271 -17.09 16.38 -11.58
CA ASP A 271 -17.90 15.49 -10.74
C ASP A 271 -17.64 15.77 -9.26
N PHE A 272 -16.39 16.07 -8.89
CA PHE A 272 -16.04 16.44 -7.52
C PHE A 272 -16.70 17.74 -7.07
N TYR A 273 -16.67 18.79 -7.91
CA TYR A 273 -17.24 20.09 -7.56
C TYR A 273 -18.76 20.16 -7.65
N ASN A 274 -19.40 19.21 -8.32
CA ASN A 274 -20.86 19.10 -8.42
C ASN A 274 -21.43 18.03 -7.48
N ASP A 275 -20.68 17.59 -6.46
CA ASP A 275 -21.08 16.56 -5.49
C ASP A 275 -21.50 15.21 -6.13
N ASN A 276 -21.06 14.94 -7.36
CA ASN A 276 -21.29 13.70 -8.09
C ASN A 276 -20.22 12.64 -7.76
N LEU A 277 -19.83 12.57 -6.50
CA LEU A 277 -18.83 11.62 -6.02
C LEU A 277 -19.45 10.24 -5.81
N ARG A 278 -18.64 9.22 -6.11
CA ARG A 278 -19.01 7.83 -5.86
C ARG A 278 -18.51 7.40 -4.49
N ASN A 279 -19.40 7.39 -3.51
CA ASN A 279 -19.13 6.82 -2.20
C ASN A 279 -19.46 5.32 -2.17
N ILE A 280 -18.72 4.55 -2.96
CA ILE A 280 -19.00 3.13 -3.20
C ILE A 280 -18.16 2.27 -2.23
N HIS A 281 -18.78 1.21 -1.71
CA HIS A 281 -18.11 0.15 -0.96
C HIS A 281 -17.71 -1.00 -1.91
N SER A 282 -16.70 -1.78 -1.56
CA SER A 282 -16.31 -2.99 -2.30
C SER A 282 -15.95 -4.14 -1.35
N LEU A 283 -15.62 -5.31 -1.92
CA LEU A 283 -15.13 -6.43 -1.11
C LEU A 283 -13.84 -6.05 -0.36
N SER A 284 -12.96 -5.29 -1.02
CA SER A 284 -11.68 -4.91 -0.45
C SER A 284 -11.72 -3.63 0.38
N HIS A 285 -12.74 -2.77 0.22
CA HIS A 285 -12.74 -1.44 0.83
C HIS A 285 -14.09 -1.04 1.44
N PRO A 286 -14.11 -0.48 2.66
CA PRO A 286 -15.28 0.23 3.19
C PRO A 286 -15.58 1.50 2.38
N SER A 287 -16.72 2.17 2.65
CA SER A 287 -17.00 3.43 1.95
C SER A 287 -15.91 4.46 2.21
N PHE A 288 -15.65 5.30 1.21
CA PHE A 288 -14.70 6.40 1.37
C PHE A 288 -15.12 7.37 2.47
N SER A 289 -16.42 7.63 2.65
CA SER A 289 -16.92 8.46 3.75
C SER A 289 -16.58 7.89 5.13
N PHE A 290 -16.67 6.57 5.30
CA PHE A 290 -16.34 5.89 6.54
C PHE A 290 -14.84 5.98 6.82
N ARG A 291 -14.01 5.65 5.82
CA ARG A 291 -12.54 5.80 5.88
C ARG A 291 -12.14 7.22 6.22
N PHE A 292 -12.73 8.21 5.57
CA PHE A 292 -12.40 9.60 5.82
C PHE A 292 -12.80 10.06 7.23
N GLY A 293 -13.94 9.59 7.74
CA GLY A 293 -14.32 9.79 9.13
C GLY A 293 -13.26 9.26 10.12
N LEU A 294 -12.72 8.06 9.87
CA LEU A 294 -11.63 7.49 10.65
C LEU A 294 -10.35 8.32 10.56
N ILE A 295 -9.95 8.73 9.35
CA ILE A 295 -8.77 9.56 9.12
C ILE A 295 -8.83 10.87 9.93
N LEU A 296 -10.01 11.51 9.99
CA LEU A 296 -10.23 12.70 10.81
C LEU A 296 -10.19 12.41 12.31
N LYS A 297 -10.68 11.24 12.74
CA LYS A 297 -10.60 10.80 14.13
C LYS A 297 -9.14 10.58 14.54
N ALA A 298 -8.33 9.94 13.69
CA ALA A 298 -6.89 9.75 13.93
C ALA A 298 -6.15 11.10 14.04
N LEU A 299 -6.39 12.08 13.16
CA LEU A 299 -5.79 13.42 13.29
C LEU A 299 -6.17 14.16 14.59
N LYS A 300 -7.39 13.94 15.08
CA LYS A 300 -7.87 14.54 16.33
C LYS A 300 -7.27 13.86 17.55
N GLU A 301 -7.09 12.53 17.52
CA GLU A 301 -6.41 11.79 18.60
C GLU A 301 -4.95 12.24 18.75
N LEU A 302 -4.25 12.51 17.65
CA LEU A 302 -2.91 13.11 17.67
C LEU A 302 -2.87 14.57 18.14
N GLU A 303 -4.03 15.18 18.39
CA GLU A 303 -4.20 16.59 18.74
C GLU A 303 -3.64 17.60 17.71
N ILE A 304 -3.32 17.16 16.49
CA ILE A 304 -2.75 18.03 15.45
C ILE A 304 -3.80 18.69 14.57
N TYR A 305 -5.04 18.17 14.54
CA TYR A 305 -6.12 18.77 13.74
C TYR A 305 -6.39 20.23 14.13
N ASN A 306 -6.38 20.54 15.43
CA ASN A 306 -6.69 21.89 15.91
C ASN A 306 -5.58 22.89 15.58
N GLU A 307 -4.33 22.43 15.50
CA GLU A 307 -3.15 23.21 15.13
C GLU A 307 -3.13 23.58 13.64
N LEU A 308 -3.95 22.94 12.80
CA LEU A 308 -4.00 23.26 11.37
C LEU A 308 -4.47 24.71 11.14
N PRO A 309 -3.86 25.42 10.17
CA PRO A 309 -4.37 26.71 9.70
C PRO A 309 -5.84 26.63 9.30
N LYS A 310 -6.62 27.69 9.59
CA LYS A 310 -8.06 27.73 9.34
C LYS A 310 -8.42 27.34 7.90
N LEU A 311 -7.67 27.83 6.91
CA LEU A 311 -7.89 27.51 5.50
C LEU A 311 -7.76 26.01 5.19
N LEU A 312 -6.83 25.30 5.84
CA LEU A 312 -6.69 23.85 5.68
C LEU A 312 -7.83 23.09 6.34
N LYS A 313 -8.27 23.52 7.53
CA LYS A 313 -9.45 22.96 8.21
C LYS A 313 -10.72 23.13 7.39
N ASP A 314 -10.92 24.34 6.84
CA ASP A 314 -12.06 24.65 5.97
C ASP A 314 -12.03 23.76 4.71
N LYS A 315 -10.86 23.51 4.14
CA LYS A 315 -10.69 22.63 2.99
C LYS A 315 -10.99 21.17 3.33
N ILE A 316 -10.47 20.65 4.44
CA ILE A 316 -10.78 19.31 4.95
C ILE A 316 -12.29 19.16 5.22
N LYS A 317 -12.93 20.19 5.77
CA LYS A 317 -14.39 20.21 5.99
C LYS A 317 -15.15 20.20 4.66
N SER A 318 -14.69 20.94 3.65
CA SER A 318 -15.32 20.94 2.32
C SER A 318 -15.29 19.55 1.69
N TYR A 319 -14.18 18.83 1.83
CA TYR A 319 -14.03 17.45 1.41
C TYR A 319 -14.97 16.49 2.15
N GLN A 320 -15.14 16.70 3.45
CA GLN A 320 -16.06 15.90 4.27
C GLN A 320 -17.51 16.10 3.80
N ASN A 321 -17.89 17.34 3.57
CA ASN A 321 -19.24 17.70 3.13
C ASN A 321 -19.54 17.14 1.73
N ALA A 322 -18.59 17.23 0.79
CA ALA A 322 -18.76 16.70 -0.57
C ALA A 322 -19.09 15.20 -0.56
N TYR A 323 -18.40 14.41 0.28
CA TYR A 323 -18.69 12.98 0.43
C TYR A 323 -19.96 12.69 1.23
N ALA A 324 -20.28 13.48 2.26
CA ALA A 324 -21.52 13.34 3.01
C ALA A 324 -22.76 13.60 2.14
N ASN A 325 -22.64 14.53 1.18
CA ASN A 325 -23.70 14.91 0.25
C ASN A 325 -23.70 14.07 -1.05
N SER A 326 -22.67 13.25 -1.26
CA SER A 326 -22.54 12.47 -2.48
C SER A 326 -23.69 11.48 -2.67
N ASN A 327 -24.15 11.35 -3.92
CA ASN A 327 -25.22 10.42 -4.25
C ASN A 327 -24.75 8.97 -4.01
N ASN A 328 -25.26 8.35 -2.96
CA ASN A 328 -25.15 6.90 -2.77
C ASN A 328 -26.00 6.22 -3.86
N GLN A 329 -25.46 6.04 -5.06
CA GLN A 329 -26.16 5.45 -6.22
C GLN A 329 -26.50 3.95 -6.05
N GLN A 330 -26.38 3.40 -4.85
CA GLN A 330 -26.69 1.99 -4.63
C GLN A 330 -28.20 1.79 -4.51
N PRO A 331 -28.80 0.88 -5.33
CA PRO A 331 -30.21 0.57 -5.21
C PRO A 331 -30.47 -0.04 -3.83
N ASN A 332 -31.45 0.48 -3.08
CA ASN A 332 -31.82 -0.08 -1.78
C ASN A 332 -32.64 -1.36 -2.00
N ARG A 333 -31.97 -2.48 -2.31
CA ARG A 333 -32.63 -3.78 -2.46
C ARG A 333 -32.77 -4.43 -1.09
N SER A 334 -33.99 -4.41 -0.55
CA SER A 334 -34.39 -5.25 0.58
C SER A 334 -34.78 -6.64 0.07
N GLY A 335 -34.25 -7.69 0.68
CA GLY A 335 -34.62 -9.08 0.37
C GLY A 335 -33.63 -10.10 0.92
N ASP A 336 -34.08 -11.35 1.04
CA ASP A 336 -33.24 -12.47 1.50
C ASP A 336 -32.05 -12.69 0.56
N ILE A 337 -30.86 -12.81 1.15
CA ILE A 337 -29.62 -13.05 0.41
C ILE A 337 -29.30 -14.53 0.39
N ARG A 338 -29.20 -15.08 -0.82
CA ARG A 338 -28.67 -16.43 -1.05
C ARG A 338 -27.15 -16.41 -1.12
N ILE A 339 -26.50 -17.40 -0.50
CA ILE A 339 -25.04 -17.50 -0.40
C ILE A 339 -24.30 -17.44 -1.75
N ASN A 340 -24.85 -18.03 -2.81
CA ASN A 340 -24.22 -18.02 -4.14
C ASN A 340 -24.13 -16.63 -4.78
N ASN A 341 -24.91 -15.67 -4.27
CA ASN A 341 -24.90 -14.28 -4.70
C ASN A 341 -24.51 -13.33 -3.57
N ILE A 342 -23.91 -13.82 -2.48
CA ILE A 342 -23.63 -13.01 -1.28
C ILE A 342 -22.76 -11.79 -1.61
N ASN A 343 -21.73 -11.97 -2.43
CA ASN A 343 -20.84 -10.89 -2.85
C ASN A 343 -21.60 -9.80 -3.62
N TYR A 344 -22.45 -10.21 -4.57
CA TYR A 344 -23.26 -9.31 -5.37
C TYR A 344 -24.36 -8.62 -4.53
N ARG A 345 -25.03 -9.36 -3.65
CA ARG A 345 -26.17 -8.84 -2.88
C ARG A 345 -25.75 -7.97 -1.70
N ILE A 346 -24.64 -8.28 -1.04
CA ILE A 346 -24.05 -7.36 -0.06
C ILE A 346 -23.65 -6.06 -0.77
N GLN A 347 -23.02 -6.15 -1.95
CA GLN A 347 -22.67 -4.98 -2.77
C GLN A 347 -23.86 -4.10 -3.15
N GLU A 348 -25.05 -4.68 -3.28
CA GLU A 348 -26.30 -3.97 -3.57
C GLU A 348 -27.11 -3.59 -2.32
N SER A 349 -26.68 -3.94 -1.10
CA SER A 349 -27.47 -3.71 0.11
C SER A 349 -26.83 -2.68 1.03
N LYS A 350 -27.33 -1.44 0.95
CA LYS A 350 -26.95 -0.35 1.86
C LYS A 350 -27.11 -0.75 3.33
N PHE A 351 -28.17 -1.48 3.66
CA PHE A 351 -28.42 -1.96 5.03
C PHE A 351 -27.27 -2.83 5.55
N LEU A 352 -26.81 -3.80 4.77
CA LEU A 352 -25.78 -4.74 5.22
C LEU A 352 -24.43 -4.07 5.37
N PHE A 353 -24.06 -3.19 4.43
CA PHE A 353 -22.82 -2.43 4.58
C PHE A 353 -22.83 -1.51 5.79
N GLN A 354 -23.94 -0.83 6.07
CA GLN A 354 -24.04 -0.02 7.30
C GLN A 354 -23.87 -0.85 8.56
N LYS A 355 -24.31 -2.12 8.54
CA LYS A 355 -24.08 -3.04 9.66
C LYS A 355 -22.62 -3.48 9.76
N LEU A 356 -21.97 -3.79 8.64
CA LEU A 356 -20.54 -4.10 8.60
C LEU A 356 -19.68 -2.90 9.06
N GLU A 357 -19.98 -1.70 8.59
CA GLU A 357 -19.30 -0.47 9.01
C GLU A 357 -19.51 -0.18 10.50
N LYS A 358 -20.67 -0.52 11.07
CA LYS A 358 -20.87 -0.42 12.53
C LYS A 358 -20.00 -1.42 13.30
N ILE A 359 -20.01 -2.69 12.90
CA ILE A 359 -19.18 -3.74 13.52
C ILE A 359 -17.70 -3.34 13.50
N ILE A 360 -17.21 -2.87 12.36
CA ILE A 360 -15.83 -2.40 12.22
C ILE A 360 -15.59 -1.08 12.97
N GLY A 361 -16.59 -0.21 13.03
CA GLY A 361 -16.54 1.06 13.76
C GLY A 361 -16.27 0.87 15.25
N ASP A 362 -16.80 -0.20 15.83
CA ASP A 362 -16.58 -0.57 17.23
C ASP A 362 -15.11 -0.96 17.52
N LEU A 363 -14.36 -1.40 16.50
CA LEU A 363 -12.95 -1.77 16.61
C LEU A 363 -11.98 -0.58 16.47
N ILE A 364 -12.46 0.60 16.09
CA ILE A 364 -11.60 1.77 15.83
C ILE A 364 -10.68 2.12 17.03
N PRO A 365 -11.15 2.12 18.29
CA PRO A 365 -10.26 2.37 19.43
C PRO A 365 -9.05 1.43 19.48
N ASP A 366 -9.28 0.14 19.27
CA ASP A 366 -8.20 -0.87 19.27
C ASP A 366 -7.23 -0.64 18.11
N MET A 367 -7.76 -0.34 16.92
CA MET A 367 -6.94 -0.02 15.74
C MET A 367 -6.01 1.17 15.98
N LEU A 368 -6.50 2.22 16.64
CA LEU A 368 -5.70 3.41 16.97
C LEU A 368 -4.58 3.07 17.96
N VAL A 369 -4.90 2.32 19.03
CA VAL A 369 -3.93 1.90 20.06
C VAL A 369 -2.83 1.03 19.44
N GLU A 370 -3.21 0.01 18.68
CA GLU A 370 -2.26 -0.91 18.06
C GLU A 370 -1.38 -0.22 17.02
N SER A 371 -1.94 0.69 16.21
CA SER A 371 -1.17 1.45 15.23
C SER A 371 -0.15 2.38 15.90
N LYS A 372 -0.52 3.00 17.02
CA LYS A 372 0.37 3.85 17.83
C LYS A 372 1.52 3.03 18.41
N GLN A 373 1.21 1.87 18.96
CA GLN A 373 2.20 0.95 19.52
C GLN A 373 3.17 0.44 18.46
N LEU A 374 2.68 0.09 17.27
CA LEU A 374 3.49 -0.42 16.17
C LEU A 374 4.50 0.63 15.66
N LEU A 375 4.07 1.88 15.48
CA LEU A 375 4.95 2.93 14.98
C LEU A 375 5.99 3.37 16.02
N GLY A 376 5.61 3.42 17.30
CA GLY A 376 6.42 4.04 18.34
C GLY A 376 6.46 5.58 18.24
N GLU A 377 6.80 6.24 19.34
CA GLU A 377 6.67 7.70 19.46
C GLU A 377 7.51 8.49 18.44
N SER A 378 8.70 7.99 18.06
CA SER A 378 9.60 8.66 17.11
C SER A 378 9.02 8.78 15.71
N ASN A 379 8.26 7.77 15.26
CA ASN A 379 7.70 7.70 13.91
C ASN A 379 6.34 8.39 13.79
N ILE A 380 5.75 8.81 14.91
CA ILE A 380 4.48 9.51 14.92
C ILE A 380 4.71 11.01 14.65
N ILE A 381 3.85 11.60 13.81
CA ILE A 381 3.79 13.04 13.59
C ILE A 381 3.23 13.73 14.84
N ASN A 382 3.85 14.84 15.24
CA ASN A 382 3.45 15.62 16.40
C ASN A 382 3.30 17.11 16.05
N LYS A 383 2.88 17.90 17.04
CA LYS A 383 2.66 19.35 16.88
C LYS A 383 3.93 20.09 16.46
N ASP A 384 5.12 19.65 16.90
CA ASP A 384 6.38 20.30 16.57
C ASP A 384 6.78 20.08 15.12
N LYS A 385 6.66 18.84 14.62
CA LYS A 385 6.86 18.52 13.18
C LYS A 385 5.87 19.31 12.31
N LEU A 386 4.63 19.50 12.77
CA LEU A 386 3.62 20.27 12.04
C LEU A 386 3.94 21.78 12.01
N LYS A 387 4.34 22.36 13.15
CA LYS A 387 4.79 23.76 13.25
C LYS A 387 6.05 23.99 12.41
N GLN A 388 6.96 23.02 12.38
CA GLN A 388 8.12 23.06 11.50
C GLN A 388 7.68 23.08 10.02
N ALA A 389 6.73 22.21 9.63
CA ALA A 389 6.20 22.17 8.26
C ALA A 389 5.59 23.51 7.82
N GLU A 390 4.83 24.16 8.70
CA GLU A 390 4.25 25.48 8.44
C GLU A 390 5.33 26.54 8.22
N LYS A 391 6.31 26.62 9.13
CA LYS A 391 7.44 27.55 9.01
C LYS A 391 8.26 27.30 7.76
N LEU A 392 8.50 26.04 7.39
CA LEU A 392 9.21 25.68 6.15
C LEU A 392 8.42 26.13 4.91
N ALA A 393 7.09 25.95 4.91
CA ALA A 393 6.25 26.42 3.82
C ALA A 393 6.30 27.96 3.69
N GLU A 394 6.20 28.66 4.81
CA GLU A 394 6.15 30.13 4.87
C GLU A 394 7.50 30.79 4.58
N LYS A 395 8.57 30.33 5.23
CA LYS A 395 9.89 30.99 5.17
C LYS A 395 10.77 30.47 4.03
N ARG A 396 10.49 29.27 3.51
CA ARG A 396 11.33 28.63 2.48
C ARG A 396 10.57 28.47 1.17
N ILE A 397 9.57 27.58 1.12
CA ILE A 397 8.94 27.24 -0.17
C ILE A 397 8.26 28.46 -0.79
N LYS A 398 7.48 29.23 -0.03
CA LYS A 398 6.83 30.49 -0.50
C LYS A 398 7.82 31.46 -1.13
N GLU A 399 9.05 31.48 -0.62
CA GLU A 399 10.15 32.31 -1.09
C GLU A 399 10.96 31.64 -2.21
N VAL A 400 10.55 30.47 -2.68
CA VAL A 400 11.21 29.63 -3.72
C VAL A 400 12.58 29.13 -3.26
N ILE A 401 12.70 28.84 -1.97
CA ILE A 401 13.91 28.29 -1.34
C ILE A 401 13.61 26.85 -0.90
N PRO A 402 14.54 25.89 -1.11
CA PRO A 402 14.34 24.53 -0.62
C PRO A 402 14.14 24.48 0.91
N PRO A 403 13.11 23.77 1.41
CA PRO A 403 12.88 23.58 2.85
C PRO A 403 13.81 22.54 3.52
N ASN A 404 15.10 22.51 3.18
CA ASN A 404 16.05 21.52 3.71
C ASN A 404 16.44 21.74 5.18
N GLU A 405 16.22 22.94 5.70
CA GLU A 405 16.60 23.35 7.06
C GLU A 405 15.65 24.41 7.60
N LEU A 406 15.60 24.51 8.93
CA LEU A 406 14.95 25.59 9.65
C LEU A 406 15.86 26.00 10.81
N ASP A 407 16.14 27.31 10.93
CA ASP A 407 16.98 27.86 12.01
C ASP A 407 18.34 27.13 12.12
N ASN A 408 19.01 26.93 10.97
CA ASN A 408 20.28 26.21 10.78
C ASN A 408 20.27 24.72 11.18
N THR A 409 19.10 24.15 11.50
CA THR A 409 18.94 22.74 11.82
C THR A 409 18.32 22.02 10.63
N ALA A 410 18.82 20.83 10.30
CA ALA A 410 18.25 20.04 9.22
C ALA A 410 16.76 19.76 9.46
N ALA A 411 15.94 19.95 8.42
CA ALA A 411 14.50 19.79 8.53
C ALA A 411 14.11 18.30 8.60
N ASP A 412 13.10 17.97 9.41
CA ASP A 412 12.55 16.62 9.47
C ASP A 412 11.92 16.22 8.12
N PRO A 413 12.13 14.99 7.61
CA PRO A 413 11.54 14.54 6.34
C PRO A 413 10.02 14.67 6.27
N ILE A 414 9.31 14.36 7.36
CA ILE A 414 7.85 14.44 7.43
C ILE A 414 7.41 15.89 7.44
N ALA A 415 8.16 16.78 8.09
CA ALA A 415 7.92 18.22 8.02
C ALA A 415 8.13 18.76 6.60
N ILE A 416 9.17 18.31 5.89
CA ILE A 416 9.40 18.65 4.46
C ILE A 416 8.20 18.22 3.62
N ILE A 417 7.72 16.98 3.78
CA ILE A 417 6.58 16.46 3.02
C ILE A 417 5.30 17.29 3.26
N ASN A 418 4.99 17.60 4.52
CA ASN A 418 3.84 18.43 4.87
C ASN A 418 3.98 19.88 4.37
N SER A 419 5.19 20.44 4.40
CA SER A 419 5.44 21.82 3.96
C SER A 419 5.07 22.04 2.49
N GLY A 420 5.24 21.02 1.63
CA GLY A 420 4.81 21.07 0.24
C GLY A 420 3.30 21.30 0.08
N TRP A 421 2.50 20.59 0.88
CA TRP A 421 1.04 20.76 0.90
C TRP A 421 0.63 22.11 1.47
N TYR A 422 1.28 22.56 2.53
CA TYR A 422 1.05 23.88 3.11
C TYR A 422 1.34 24.97 2.07
N ALA A 423 2.47 24.89 1.37
CA ALA A 423 2.84 25.84 0.34
C ALA A 423 1.83 25.85 -0.82
N LYS A 424 1.44 24.68 -1.32
CA LYS A 424 0.45 24.53 -2.40
C LYS A 424 -0.92 25.10 -2.03
N LEU A 425 -1.34 24.95 -0.78
CA LEU A 425 -2.70 25.30 -0.35
C LEU A 425 -2.82 26.70 0.26
N LEU A 426 -1.80 27.17 0.98
CA LEU A 426 -1.82 28.47 1.68
C LEU A 426 -1.16 29.58 0.87
N TYR A 427 -0.09 29.26 0.14
CA TYR A 427 0.77 30.27 -0.49
C TYR A 427 0.76 30.24 -2.02
N LYS A 428 -0.24 29.58 -2.63
CA LYS A 428 -0.41 29.47 -4.08
C LYS A 428 -0.28 30.81 -4.81
N SER A 429 -1.00 31.83 -4.35
CA SER A 429 -1.00 33.15 -4.98
C SER A 429 0.36 33.86 -4.86
N SER A 430 1.00 33.75 -3.69
CA SER A 430 2.34 34.32 -3.47
C SER A 430 3.39 33.67 -4.37
N LEU A 431 3.36 32.34 -4.47
CA LEU A 431 4.25 31.56 -5.33
C LEU A 431 4.07 31.93 -6.81
N LYS A 432 2.82 31.99 -7.29
CA LYS A 432 2.52 32.41 -8.67
C LYS A 432 3.05 33.80 -8.98
N LYS A 433 2.85 34.76 -8.06
CA LYS A 433 3.35 36.13 -8.21
C LYS A 433 4.88 36.18 -8.26
N ARG A 434 5.57 35.41 -7.41
CA ARG A 434 7.04 35.42 -7.33
C ARG A 434 7.70 34.79 -8.54
N VAL A 435 7.16 33.71 -9.08
CA VAL A 435 7.78 33.02 -10.22
C VAL A 435 7.48 33.73 -11.55
N GLY A 436 6.37 34.46 -11.63
CA GLY A 436 5.99 35.30 -12.79
C GLY A 436 5.58 34.52 -14.04
N LYS A 437 6.26 33.40 -14.34
CA LYS A 437 6.04 32.52 -15.51
C LYS A 437 4.90 31.50 -15.32
N ILE A 438 4.33 31.40 -14.13
CA ILE A 438 3.26 30.43 -13.79
C ILE A 438 1.86 30.97 -14.17
N ASN A 439 1.78 32.12 -14.85
CA ASN A 439 0.53 32.68 -15.32
C ASN A 439 0.20 32.12 -16.73
N GLY A 440 -0.74 31.18 -16.83
CA GLY A 440 -1.15 30.55 -18.08
C GLY A 440 -1.98 29.27 -17.89
N LYS A 441 -2.39 28.62 -18.99
CA LYS A 441 -3.20 27.38 -18.97
C LYS A 441 -2.58 26.25 -18.13
N ASN A 442 -1.25 26.22 -17.99
CA ASN A 442 -0.51 25.18 -17.26
C ASN A 442 0.00 25.63 -15.88
N GLY A 443 -0.40 26.79 -15.39
CA GLY A 443 0.18 27.37 -14.16
C GLY A 443 0.08 26.48 -12.92
N ASP A 444 -0.99 25.71 -12.76
CA ASP A 444 -1.10 24.80 -11.61
C ASP A 444 -0.16 23.59 -11.72
N TYR A 445 0.14 23.14 -12.93
CA TYR A 445 1.11 22.08 -13.19
C TYR A 445 2.53 22.56 -12.90
N ASP A 446 2.93 23.72 -13.43
CA ASP A 446 4.26 24.30 -13.23
C ASP A 446 4.52 24.60 -11.75
N LEU A 447 3.50 25.06 -11.03
CA LEU A 447 3.58 25.26 -9.58
C LEU A 447 3.82 23.94 -8.83
N ASN A 448 3.08 22.88 -9.19
CA ASN A 448 3.28 21.57 -8.56
C ASN A 448 4.67 21.02 -8.86
N LEU A 449 5.21 21.22 -10.06
CA LEU A 449 6.58 20.84 -10.40
C LEU A 449 7.59 21.59 -9.55
N LEU A 450 7.47 22.91 -9.44
CA LEU A 450 8.35 23.73 -8.62
C LEU A 450 8.38 23.26 -7.17
N ILE A 451 7.20 23.08 -6.55
CA ILE A 451 7.10 22.63 -5.17
C ILE A 451 7.74 21.24 -5.02
N ASN A 452 7.46 20.31 -5.94
CA ASN A 452 8.06 18.98 -5.92
C ASN A 452 9.60 19.02 -6.01
N ASP A 453 10.16 19.86 -6.87
CA ASP A 453 11.61 19.95 -7.06
C ASP A 453 12.32 20.55 -5.84
N LEU A 454 11.72 21.57 -5.21
CA LEU A 454 12.19 22.11 -3.93
C LEU A 454 12.16 21.03 -2.83
N MET A 455 11.10 20.24 -2.75
CA MET A 455 10.98 19.15 -1.78
C MET A 455 12.00 18.03 -2.03
N LYS A 456 12.21 17.62 -3.29
CA LYS A 456 13.19 16.57 -3.64
C LYS A 456 14.60 16.98 -3.24
N TYR A 457 15.00 18.18 -3.64
CA TYR A 457 16.29 18.74 -3.24
C TYR A 457 16.42 18.75 -1.72
N SER A 458 15.35 19.09 -1.01
CA SER A 458 15.35 19.18 0.45
C SER A 458 15.46 17.85 1.15
N LEU A 459 14.74 16.81 0.71
CA LEU A 459 14.87 15.47 1.29
C LEU A 459 16.31 14.93 1.13
N ARG A 460 16.95 15.20 -0.01
CA ARG A 460 18.34 14.82 -0.24
C ARG A 460 19.30 15.60 0.65
N THR A 461 19.18 16.93 0.70
CA THR A 461 20.14 17.79 1.39
C THR A 461 19.98 17.80 2.91
N SER A 462 18.74 17.76 3.44
CA SER A 462 18.48 17.60 4.88
C SER A 462 19.17 16.35 5.43
N ARG A 463 19.14 15.24 4.69
CA ARG A 463 19.80 14.00 5.12
C ARG A 463 21.32 14.14 5.20
N ILE A 464 21.93 14.85 4.25
CA ILE A 464 23.37 15.13 4.26
C ILE A 464 23.71 16.02 5.46
N GLN A 465 22.93 17.07 5.69
CA GLN A 465 23.12 18.01 6.79
C GLN A 465 23.00 17.32 8.16
N ARG A 466 22.02 16.43 8.36
CA ARG A 466 21.90 15.62 9.59
C ARG A 466 23.17 14.83 9.91
N ARG A 467 23.88 14.31 8.89
CA ARG A 467 25.13 13.58 9.09
C ARG A 467 26.30 14.46 9.50
N TRP A 468 26.22 15.77 9.28
CA TRP A 468 27.26 16.74 9.69
C TRP A 468 26.95 17.37 11.05
N GLN A 469 25.72 17.23 11.54
CA GLN A 469 25.27 17.74 12.84
C GLN A 469 25.39 16.70 13.96
N LEU A 470 25.57 15.43 13.61
CA LEU A 470 26.03 14.35 14.47
C LEU A 470 27.54 14.34 14.51
#